data_AF-A0A957CPI2-F1
#
_entry.id   AF-A0A957CPI2-F1
#
_cell.length_a   1.000
_cell.length_b   1.000
_cell.length_c   1.000
_cell.angle_alpha   90.00
_cell.angle_beta   90.00
_cell.angle_gamma   90.00
#
_symmetry.space_group_name_H-M   'P 1'
#
loop_
_entity.id
_entity.type
_entity.pdbx_description
1 polymer ?
#
loop_
_entity_poly.entity_id
_entity_poly.type
_entity_poly.pdbx_seq_one_letter_code
_entity_poly.pdbx_strand_id
1 'polypeptide(L)' 'AVGAFNGRLAGMNPPRVLFTPHLMGQPLGPPHHSVRQKAVLYAALNLLSSATTGGSFVHFEGEKS' A
#
# COMPACT_ATOMS: atom_id res chain seq x y z
N ALA A 1 5.42 -15.87 30.66
CA ALA A 1 5.27 -14.46 30.23
C ALA A 1 4.68 -14.28 28.82
N VAL A 2 4.68 -15.30 27.94
CA VAL A 2 4.26 -15.15 26.52
C VAL A 2 2.72 -15.08 26.32
N GLY A 3 1.92 -15.68 27.20
CA GLY A 3 0.46 -15.78 27.02
C GLY A 3 -0.33 -14.46 27.10
N ALA A 4 0.17 -13.45 27.81
CA ALA A 4 -0.53 -12.18 28.01
C ALA A 4 -0.60 -11.29 26.75
N PHE A 5 0.24 -11.57 25.75
CA PHE A 5 0.29 -10.81 24.50
C PHE A 5 -0.43 -11.50 23.32
N ASN A 6 -0.84 -12.76 23.46
CA ASN A 6 -1.47 -13.50 22.36
C ASN A 6 -2.75 -12.83 21.83
N GLY A 7 -3.58 -12.24 22.69
CA GLY A 7 -4.78 -11.51 22.26
C GLY A 7 -4.47 -10.20 21.52
N ARG A 8 -3.39 -9.47 21.90
CA ARG A 8 -2.95 -8.25 21.20
C ARG A 8 -2.26 -8.57 19.87
N LEU A 9 -1.49 -9.65 19.82
CA LEU A 9 -0.82 -10.14 18.61
C LEU A 9 -1.82 -10.69 17.59
N ALA A 10 -2.88 -11.37 18.03
CA ALA A 10 -3.97 -11.83 17.17
C ALA A 10 -4.73 -10.66 16.49
N GLY A 11 -4.71 -9.46 17.09
CA GLY A 11 -5.26 -8.23 16.51
C GLY A 11 -4.26 -7.43 15.67
N MET A 12 -2.97 -7.75 15.71
CA MET A 12 -1.94 -7.08 14.91
C MET A 12 -1.90 -7.71 13.52
N ASN A 13 -2.92 -7.43 12.71
CA ASN A 13 -2.89 -7.77 11.29
C ASN A 13 -1.99 -6.72 10.59
N PRO A 14 -0.82 -7.11 10.04
CA PRO A 14 0.08 -6.14 9.43
C PRO A 14 -0.64 -5.36 8.31
N PRO A 15 -0.35 -4.06 8.14
CA PRO A 15 -1.05 -3.26 7.13
C PRO A 15 -0.72 -3.76 5.73
N ARG A 16 -1.64 -3.55 4.80
CA ARG A 16 -1.37 -3.65 3.36
C ARG A 16 -0.72 -2.34 2.93
N VAL A 17 0.35 -2.42 2.16
CA VAL A 17 1.16 -1.25 1.79
C VAL A 17 1.36 -1.21 0.29
N LEU A 18 0.99 -0.08 -0.31
CA LEU A 18 1.37 0.27 -1.68
C LEU A 18 2.53 1.26 -1.63
N PHE A 19 3.71 0.81 -2.03
CA PHE A 19 4.88 1.68 -2.17
C PHE A 19 4.80 2.43 -3.49
N THR A 20 4.82 3.76 -3.42
CA THR A 20 4.92 4.62 -4.61
C THR A 20 6.36 5.14 -4.74
N PRO A 21 6.95 5.19 -5.94
CA PRO A 21 8.33 5.63 -6.13
C PRO A 21 8.53 7.06 -5.61
N HIS A 22 9.75 7.36 -5.15
CA HIS A 22 10.17 8.55 -4.40
C HIS A 22 9.78 9.91 -5.02
N LEU A 23 8.50 10.23 -4.93
CA LEU A 23 8.02 11.59 -5.03
C LEU A 23 7.85 12.10 -3.60
N MET A 24 8.80 12.92 -3.16
CA MET A 24 8.85 13.51 -1.82
C MET A 24 7.50 14.18 -1.46
N GLY A 25 6.67 13.50 -0.66
CA GLY A 25 5.35 14.01 -0.27
C GLY A 25 4.27 14.00 -1.36
N GLN A 26 4.53 13.36 -2.50
CA GLN A 26 3.61 13.32 -3.66
C GLN A 26 3.30 11.88 -4.08
N PRO A 27 2.69 11.05 -3.21
CA PRO A 27 2.47 9.62 -3.48
C PRO A 27 1.66 9.35 -4.76
N LEU A 28 0.81 10.31 -5.19
CA LEU A 28 -0.02 10.17 -6.38
C LEU A 28 0.61 10.74 -7.66
N GLY A 29 1.76 11.41 -7.59
CA GLY A 29 2.27 12.22 -8.70
C GLY A 29 2.22 13.72 -8.44
N PRO A 30 2.82 14.52 -9.35
CA PRO A 30 2.66 15.96 -9.36
C PRO A 30 1.19 16.36 -9.61
N PRO A 31 0.80 17.60 -9.29
CA PRO A 31 -0.52 18.12 -9.62
C PRO A 31 -0.87 17.95 -11.10
N HIS A 32 -2.15 17.70 -11.39
CA HIS A 32 -2.69 17.53 -12.75
C HIS A 32 -2.17 16.34 -13.57
N HIS A 33 -1.30 15.48 -13.03
CA HIS A 33 -0.80 14.28 -13.71
C HIS A 33 -1.80 13.11 -13.63
N SER A 34 -3.01 13.34 -14.18
CA SER A 34 -4.20 12.51 -13.98
C SER A 34 -4.00 11.03 -14.35
N VAL A 35 -3.19 10.73 -15.38
CA VAL A 35 -2.89 9.35 -15.81
C VAL A 35 -2.19 8.57 -14.68
N ARG A 36 -1.13 9.15 -14.09
CA ARG A 36 -0.39 8.54 -12.98
C ARG A 36 -1.24 8.47 -11.72
N GLN A 37 -1.96 9.53 -11.40
CA GLN A 37 -2.83 9.57 -10.21
C GLN A 37 -3.87 8.45 -10.26
N LYS A 38 -4.51 8.25 -11.42
CA LYS A 38 -5.43 7.12 -11.64
C LYS A 38 -4.72 5.78 -11.52
N ALA A 39 -3.54 5.62 -12.11
CA ALA A 39 -2.78 4.38 -12.04
C ALA A 39 -2.43 3.98 -10.59
N VAL A 40 -2.02 4.95 -9.75
CA VAL A 40 -1.75 4.70 -8.33
C VAL A 40 -3.04 4.30 -7.58
N LEU A 41 -4.15 4.99 -7.84
CA LEU A 41 -5.45 4.66 -7.24
C LEU A 41 -5.92 3.26 -7.64
N TYR A 42 -5.80 2.89 -8.91
CA TYR A 42 -6.14 1.54 -9.36
C TYR A 42 -5.25 0.47 -8.75
N ALA A 43 -3.94 0.72 -8.62
CA ALA A 43 -3.05 -0.19 -7.92
C ALA A 43 -3.44 -0.37 -6.44
N ALA A 44 -3.87 0.71 -5.77
CA ALA A 44 -4.37 0.64 -4.40
C ALA A 44 -5.67 -0.18 -4.31
N LEU A 45 -6.63 0.08 -5.21
CA LEU A 45 -7.88 -0.69 -5.26
C LEU A 45 -7.63 -2.17 -5.54
N ASN A 46 -6.69 -2.48 -6.45
CA ASN A 46 -6.28 -3.85 -6.74
C ASN A 46 -5.62 -4.53 -5.53
N LEU A 47 -4.78 -3.82 -4.78
CA LEU A 47 -4.22 -4.34 -3.53
C LEU A 47 -5.33 -4.63 -2.51
N LEU A 48 -6.33 -3.76 -2.41
CA LEU A 48 -7.45 -3.96 -1.49
C LEU A 48 -8.33 -5.15 -1.87
N SER A 49 -8.55 -5.37 -3.17
CA SER A 49 -9.39 -6.46 -3.67
C SER A 49 -8.68 -7.82 -3.74
N SER A 50 -7.37 -7.86 -3.97
CA SER A 50 -6.61 -9.10 -4.16
C SER A 50 -5.89 -9.61 -2.91
N ALA A 51 -5.54 -8.73 -1.95
CA ALA A 51 -4.85 -9.15 -0.74
C ALA A 51 -5.79 -9.90 0.20
N THR A 52 -5.55 -11.21 0.36
CA THR A 52 -6.31 -12.10 1.26
C THR A 52 -5.77 -12.12 2.69
N THR A 53 -4.58 -11.55 2.92
CA THR A 53 -3.91 -11.48 4.22
C THR A 53 -3.46 -10.06 4.54
N GLY A 54 -3.19 -9.79 5.82
CA GLY A 54 -2.44 -8.59 6.22
C GLY A 54 -0.98 -8.69 5.76
N GLY A 55 -0.29 -7.55 5.69
CA GLY A 55 1.14 -7.50 5.37
C GLY A 55 1.47 -7.71 3.90
N SER A 56 0.51 -7.52 3.00
CA SER A 56 0.78 -7.50 1.56
C SER A 56 1.45 -6.19 1.16
N PHE A 57 2.62 -6.29 0.54
CA PHE A 57 3.39 -5.16 0.04
C PHE A 57 3.40 -5.19 -1.49
N VAL A 58 2.99 -4.11 -2.14
CA VAL A 58 3.04 -3.95 -3.59
C VAL A 58 3.83 -2.71 -3.93
N HIS A 59 4.76 -2.83 -4.87
CA HIS A 59 5.47 -1.69 -5.43
C HIS A 59 4.74 -1.20 -6.67
N PHE A 60 4.38 0.07 -6.67
CA PHE A 60 3.84 0.73 -7.85
C PHE A 60 5.00 1.02 -8.83
N GLU A 61 5.16 0.17 -9.84
CA GLU A 61 6.13 0.36 -10.92
C GLU A 61 5.64 1.40 -11.95
N GLY A 62 5.20 2.57 -11.47
CA GLY A 62 4.78 3.66 -12.35
C GLY A 62 5.75 3.91 -13.50
N GLU A 63 5.24 4.51 -14.58
CA GLU A 63 5.97 4.77 -15.82
C GLU A 63 7.43 5.18 -15.54
N LYS A 64 8.39 4.42 -16.08
CA LYS A 64 9.82 4.71 -15.94
C LYS A 64 10.04 6.14 -16.42
N SER A 65 10.49 6.99 -15.52
CA SER A 65 10.87 8.37 -15.83
C SER A 65 12.05 8.41 -16.80
#